data_AF-A0A7K4FJS1-F1
#
_entry.id   AF-A0A7K4FJS1-F1
#
_cell.length_a   1.000
_cell.length_b   1.000
_cell.length_c   1.000
_cell.angle_alpha   90.00
_cell.angle_beta   90.00
_cell.angle_gamma   90.00
#
_symmetry.space_group_name_H-M   'P 1'
#
loop_
_entity.id
_entity.type
_entity.pdbx_description
1 polymer ?
#
loop_
_entity_poly.entity_id
_entity_poly.type
_entity_poly.pdbx_seq_one_letter_code
_entity_poly.pdbx_strand_id
1 'polypeptide(L)'
;MKPHIRVVGIDDGAFRRMDRRAPIAAVTVSAPEHVEAVEVGSVEVDGHDATERAIEIVQRSGHLADLRAVLVDGVVLGGFNVVDLDRLASELRLPVVSLTRRAPDLARMRAALVKWFPRDARRRYALLTTHRLFRVPTSGRPIFASVAGGRRVDAIALIRRTTVRGFWPEPLRLAHLIASAGSRRARAKD
;
A
#
# COMPACT_ATOMS: atom_id res chain seq x y z
N MET A 1 -19.35 -24.04 -2.88
CA MET A 1 -18.00 -23.46 -2.98
C MET A 1 -17.88 -22.35 -1.94
N LYS A 2 -16.86 -22.35 -1.06
CA LYS A 2 -16.63 -21.19 -0.17
C LYS A 2 -16.28 -19.99 -1.07
N PRO A 3 -16.94 -18.84 -0.97
CA PRO A 3 -16.59 -17.70 -1.80
C PRO A 3 -15.13 -17.32 -1.53
N HIS A 4 -14.34 -17.32 -2.59
CA HIS A 4 -13.02 -16.73 -2.59
C HIS A 4 -13.19 -15.24 -2.29
N ILE A 5 -12.42 -14.73 -1.32
CA ILE A 5 -12.52 -13.31 -0.95
C ILE A 5 -11.74 -12.50 -1.98
N ARG A 6 -12.34 -11.42 -2.46
CA ARG A 6 -11.65 -10.48 -3.34
C ARG A 6 -10.92 -9.43 -2.52
N VAL A 7 -9.64 -9.25 -2.83
CA VAL A 7 -8.75 -8.36 -2.11
C VAL A 7 -7.92 -7.61 -3.14
N VAL A 8 -7.81 -6.31 -2.98
CA VAL A 8 -6.94 -5.48 -3.83
C VAL A 8 -5.66 -5.13 -3.07
N GLY A 9 -4.51 -5.24 -3.73
CA GLY A 9 -3.22 -4.79 -3.21
C GLY A 9 -2.71 -3.60 -4.00
N ILE A 10 -2.22 -2.57 -3.30
CA ILE A 10 -1.66 -1.34 -3.88
C ILE A 10 -0.19 -1.23 -3.50
N ASP A 11 0.66 -0.95 -4.49
CA ASP A 11 2.07 -0.65 -4.29
C ASP A 11 2.55 0.40 -5.31
N ASP A 12 3.65 1.08 -5.00
CA ASP A 12 4.33 2.00 -5.88
C ASP A 12 5.62 1.40 -6.47
N GLY A 13 6.08 2.00 -7.55
CA GLY A 13 7.31 1.63 -8.23
C GLY A 13 8.41 2.65 -8.01
N ALA A 14 9.64 2.26 -8.31
CA ALA A 14 10.79 3.14 -8.19
C ALA A 14 10.65 4.39 -9.08
N PHE A 15 11.13 5.52 -8.56
CA PHE A 15 11.19 6.79 -9.27
C PHE A 15 12.53 7.46 -9.02
N ARG A 16 12.93 8.37 -9.91
CA ARG A 16 14.13 9.19 -9.74
C ARG A 16 13.79 10.45 -8.97
N ARG A 17 14.79 11.04 -8.31
CA ARG A 17 14.63 12.28 -7.54
C ARG A 17 14.09 13.47 -8.36
N MET A 18 14.26 13.45 -9.69
CA MET A 18 13.76 14.49 -10.60
C MET A 18 12.38 14.17 -11.18
N ASP A 19 11.86 12.96 -10.95
CA ASP A 19 10.55 12.58 -11.47
C ASP A 19 9.47 13.30 -10.66
N ARG A 20 8.48 13.84 -11.36
CA ARG A 20 7.32 14.49 -10.72
C ARG A 20 6.26 13.48 -10.26
N ARG A 21 6.30 12.27 -10.83
CA ARG A 21 5.28 11.23 -10.67
C ARG A 21 5.95 9.88 -10.41
N ALA A 22 5.45 9.14 -9.42
CA ALA A 22 5.81 7.76 -9.16
C ALA A 22 4.70 6.84 -9.70
N PRO A 23 5.03 5.74 -10.40
CA PRO A 23 4.02 4.79 -10.85
C PRO A 23 3.41 4.06 -9.64
N ILE A 24 2.12 3.80 -9.70
CA ILE A 24 1.41 2.95 -8.74
C ILE A 24 0.64 1.87 -9.49
N ALA A 25 0.42 0.73 -8.85
CA ALA A 25 -0.41 -0.33 -9.37
C ALA A 25 -1.37 -0.84 -8.28
N ALA A 26 -2.56 -1.24 -8.71
CA ALA A 26 -3.52 -1.95 -7.88
C ALA A 26 -3.88 -3.28 -8.54
N VAL A 27 -3.79 -4.38 -7.78
CA VAL A 27 -4.07 -5.73 -8.29
C VAL A 27 -5.13 -6.38 -7.43
N THR A 28 -6.25 -6.72 -8.06
CA THR A 28 -7.34 -7.46 -7.41
C THR A 28 -7.13 -8.95 -7.62
N VAL A 29 -7.14 -9.68 -6.51
CA VAL A 29 -7.09 -11.14 -6.52
C VAL A 29 -8.32 -11.73 -5.83
N SER A 30 -8.83 -12.80 -6.41
CA SER A 30 -9.69 -13.76 -5.74
C SER A 30 -8.78 -14.73 -4.98
N ALA A 31 -8.76 -14.57 -3.64
CA ALA A 31 -7.77 -15.22 -2.80
C ALA A 31 -7.77 -16.75 -2.95
N PRO A 32 -6.59 -17.39 -3.05
CA PRO A 32 -5.31 -16.81 -2.65
C PRO A 32 -4.58 -16.00 -3.74
N GLU A 33 -4.83 -16.23 -5.04
CA GLU A 33 -3.92 -15.74 -6.09
C GLU A 33 -4.53 -15.49 -7.47
N HIS A 34 -5.81 -15.79 -7.68
CA HIS A 34 -6.40 -15.64 -9.01
C HIS A 34 -6.61 -14.16 -9.33
N VAL A 35 -5.81 -13.61 -10.24
CA VAL A 35 -5.88 -12.20 -10.65
C VAL A 35 -7.15 -11.96 -11.43
N GLU A 36 -7.97 -11.02 -10.97
CA GLU A 36 -9.22 -10.62 -11.63
C GLU A 36 -9.12 -9.25 -12.30
N ALA A 37 -8.32 -8.33 -11.75
CA ALA A 37 -8.10 -7.02 -12.34
C ALA A 37 -6.72 -6.45 -12.02
N VAL A 38 -6.21 -5.63 -12.94
CA VAL A 38 -4.96 -4.88 -12.79
C VAL A 38 -5.21 -3.45 -13.25
N GLU A 39 -4.91 -2.51 -12.36
CA GLU A 39 -5.00 -1.08 -12.61
C GLU A 39 -3.64 -0.44 -12.39
N VAL A 40 -3.29 0.54 -13.24
CA VAL A 40 -2.04 1.31 -13.12
C VAL A 40 -2.33 2.79 -13.11
N GLY A 41 -1.48 3.55 -12.42
CA GLY A 41 -1.62 4.99 -12.29
C GLY A 41 -0.31 5.63 -11.87
N SER A 42 -0.42 6.86 -11.37
CA SER A 42 0.72 7.53 -10.75
C SER A 42 0.28 8.49 -9.66
N VAL A 43 1.15 8.69 -8.69
CA VAL A 43 1.03 9.68 -7.61
C VAL A 43 2.11 10.74 -7.78
N GLU A 44 1.92 11.91 -7.20
CA GLU A 44 2.98 12.91 -7.11
C GLU A 44 4.08 12.43 -6.19
N VAL A 45 5.33 12.57 -6.64
CA VAL A 45 6.49 12.30 -5.78
C VAL A 45 6.50 13.28 -4.64
N ASP A 46 6.51 12.76 -3.41
CA ASP A 46 6.45 13.54 -2.17
C ASP A 46 5.26 14.53 -2.09
N GLY A 47 4.20 14.33 -2.88
CA GLY A 47 3.01 15.18 -2.91
C GLY A 47 1.97 14.89 -1.82
N HIS A 48 0.70 15.14 -2.16
CA HIS A 48 -0.45 14.99 -1.27
C HIS A 48 -1.64 14.21 -1.88
N ASP A 49 -1.47 13.69 -3.10
CA ASP A 49 -2.53 13.01 -3.84
C ASP A 49 -2.60 11.49 -3.59
N ALA A 50 -1.71 10.90 -2.79
CA ALA A 50 -1.63 9.43 -2.64
C ALA A 50 -2.97 8.80 -2.19
N THR A 51 -3.69 9.46 -1.29
CA THR A 51 -4.99 8.95 -0.82
C THR A 51 -6.05 8.99 -1.92
N GLU A 52 -6.15 10.12 -2.63
CA GLU A 52 -7.12 10.30 -3.72
C GLU A 52 -6.85 9.33 -4.86
N ARG A 53 -5.58 9.19 -5.26
CA ARG A 53 -5.15 8.23 -6.29
C ARG A 53 -5.39 6.79 -5.88
N ALA A 54 -5.20 6.44 -4.61
CA ALA A 54 -5.51 5.10 -4.09
C ALA A 54 -7.02 4.80 -4.14
N ILE A 55 -7.88 5.79 -3.86
CA ILE A 55 -9.33 5.64 -4.00
C ILE A 55 -9.68 5.45 -5.49
N GLU A 56 -9.21 6.35 -6.36
CA GLU A 56 -9.46 6.32 -7.81
C GLU A 56 -9.06 4.97 -8.41
N ILE A 57 -7.84 4.50 -8.14
CA ILE A 57 -7.31 3.28 -8.77
C ILE A 57 -8.08 2.03 -8.32
N VAL A 58 -8.55 1.99 -7.07
CA VAL A 58 -9.38 0.88 -6.58
C VAL A 58 -10.77 0.92 -7.22
N GLN A 59 -11.39 2.10 -7.33
CA GLN A 59 -12.72 2.25 -7.93
C GLN A 59 -12.75 1.83 -9.40
N ARG A 60 -11.68 2.10 -10.16
CA ARG A 60 -11.58 1.72 -11.58
C ARG A 60 -11.53 0.21 -11.82
N SER A 61 -11.15 -0.59 -10.81
CA SER A 61 -11.05 -2.05 -10.95
C SER A 61 -12.38 -2.76 -11.28
N GLY A 62 -13.53 -2.07 -11.15
CA GLY A 62 -14.85 -2.64 -11.47
C GLY A 62 -15.38 -3.66 -10.45
N HIS A 63 -14.58 -4.05 -9.46
CA HIS A 63 -14.91 -5.09 -8.48
C HIS A 63 -15.29 -4.57 -7.09
N LEU A 64 -15.46 -3.24 -6.93
CA LEU A 64 -15.60 -2.60 -5.61
C LEU A 64 -16.69 -3.23 -4.72
N ALA A 65 -17.83 -3.60 -5.30
CA ALA A 65 -18.95 -4.19 -4.55
C ALA A 65 -18.63 -5.55 -3.90
N ASP A 66 -17.69 -6.31 -4.46
CA ASP A 66 -17.31 -7.64 -3.97
C ASP A 66 -15.98 -7.64 -3.20
N LEU A 67 -15.23 -6.54 -3.25
CA LEU A 67 -13.99 -6.39 -2.49
C LEU A 67 -14.29 -6.52 -0.99
N ARG A 68 -13.37 -7.15 -0.27
CA ARG A 68 -13.49 -7.35 1.18
C ARG A 68 -12.44 -6.61 1.98
N ALA A 69 -11.38 -6.16 1.34
CA ALA A 69 -10.31 -5.39 1.94
C ALA A 69 -9.40 -4.78 0.88
N VAL A 70 -8.67 -3.75 1.29
CA VAL A 70 -7.55 -3.15 0.57
C VAL A 70 -6.26 -3.42 1.34
N LEU A 71 -5.22 -3.90 0.66
CA LEU A 71 -3.87 -3.98 1.19
C LEU A 71 -3.02 -2.88 0.56
N VAL A 72 -2.16 -2.24 1.35
CA VAL A 72 -1.22 -1.21 0.87
C VAL A 72 0.20 -1.59 1.33
N ASP A 73 1.19 -1.56 0.42
CA ASP A 73 2.61 -1.67 0.79
C ASP A 73 3.08 -0.34 1.39
N GLY A 74 3.38 -0.36 2.68
CA GLY A 74 3.64 0.84 3.48
C GLY A 74 2.40 1.70 3.72
N VAL A 75 2.64 2.91 4.22
CA VAL A 75 1.60 3.94 4.41
C VAL A 75 1.86 5.14 3.50
N VAL A 76 2.80 5.01 2.58
CA VAL A 76 3.25 6.06 1.67
C VAL A 76 3.35 5.48 0.27
N LEU A 77 3.04 6.29 -0.74
CA LEU A 77 3.19 5.94 -2.15
C LEU A 77 3.95 7.08 -2.83
N GLY A 78 5.02 6.81 -3.57
CA GLY A 78 5.81 7.86 -4.22
C GLY A 78 6.64 8.70 -3.26
N GLY A 79 7.29 8.08 -2.27
CA GLY A 79 8.15 8.78 -1.29
C GLY A 79 7.40 9.14 -0.02
N PHE A 80 7.39 10.40 0.40
CA PHE A 80 6.70 10.89 1.60
C PHE A 80 5.24 11.30 1.35
N ASN A 81 4.64 10.92 0.22
CA ASN A 81 3.22 11.19 -0.06
C ASN A 81 2.37 10.16 0.70
N VAL A 82 1.90 10.58 1.88
CA VAL A 82 1.29 9.70 2.90
C VAL A 82 -0.17 9.41 2.56
N VAL A 83 -0.54 8.14 2.63
CA VAL A 83 -1.92 7.67 2.51
C VAL A 83 -2.64 7.83 3.85
N ASP A 84 -3.76 8.54 3.83
CA ASP A 84 -4.70 8.62 4.94
C ASP A 84 -5.56 7.34 4.95
N LEU A 85 -5.20 6.39 5.84
CA LEU A 85 -5.85 5.09 5.90
C LEU A 85 -7.31 5.17 6.35
N ASP A 86 -7.66 6.14 7.20
CA ASP A 86 -9.04 6.35 7.67
C ASP A 86 -9.91 6.90 6.55
N ARG A 87 -9.41 7.89 5.79
CA ARG A 87 -10.11 8.39 4.59
C ARG A 87 -10.24 7.29 3.53
N LEU A 88 -9.18 6.54 3.26
CA LEU A 88 -9.23 5.44 2.30
C LEU A 88 -10.27 4.37 2.71
N ALA A 89 -10.30 4.00 3.99
CA ALA A 89 -11.23 3.00 4.50
C ALA A 89 -12.70 3.48 4.47
N SER A 90 -12.95 4.73 4.83
CA SER A 90 -14.28 5.31 4.86
C SER A 90 -14.87 5.54 3.47
N GLU A 91 -14.09 6.09 2.54
CA GLU A 91 -14.51 6.38 1.16
C GLU A 91 -14.79 5.09 0.37
N LEU A 92 -13.95 4.07 0.54
CA LEU A 92 -14.15 2.77 -0.11
C LEU A 92 -15.14 1.88 0.65
N ARG A 93 -15.47 2.21 1.91
CA ARG A 93 -16.26 1.38 2.84
C ARG A 93 -15.67 -0.04 3.00
N LEU A 94 -14.34 -0.11 3.03
CA LEU A 94 -13.58 -1.35 3.14
C LEU A 94 -12.53 -1.24 4.24
N PRO A 95 -12.22 -2.34 4.96
CA PRO A 95 -11.05 -2.36 5.82
C PRO A 95 -9.78 -2.20 4.99
N VAL A 96 -8.88 -1.34 5.45
CA VAL A 96 -7.58 -1.09 4.83
C VAL A 96 -6.50 -1.62 5.74
N VAL A 97 -5.59 -2.43 5.20
CA VAL A 97 -4.44 -2.96 5.91
C VAL A 97 -3.16 -2.46 5.25
N SER A 98 -2.39 -1.66 5.97
CA SER A 98 -1.03 -1.32 5.54
C SER A 98 -0.07 -2.39 6.03
N LEU A 99 0.90 -2.76 5.20
CA LEU A 99 1.94 -3.73 5.51
C LEU A 99 3.32 -3.13 5.27
N THR A 100 4.26 -3.34 6.17
CA THR A 100 5.68 -3.04 5.93
C THR A 100 6.57 -4.21 6.31
N ARG A 101 7.61 -4.41 5.51
CA ARG A 101 8.54 -5.55 5.62
C ARG A 101 9.47 -5.46 6.83
N ARG A 102 9.67 -4.26 7.40
CA ARG A 102 10.55 -3.98 8.54
C ARG A 102 9.89 -2.95 9.44
N ALA A 103 10.20 -2.98 10.74
CA ALA A 103 9.72 -1.94 11.64
C ALA A 103 10.20 -0.56 11.16
N PRO A 104 9.32 0.44 11.02
CA PRO A 104 9.73 1.77 10.63
C PRO A 104 10.51 2.45 11.75
N ASP A 105 11.57 3.17 11.37
CA ASP A 105 12.32 4.02 12.28
C ASP A 105 11.63 5.38 12.38
N LEU A 106 10.67 5.48 13.32
CA LEU A 106 9.85 6.69 13.48
C LEU A 106 10.68 7.93 13.81
N ALA A 107 11.83 7.78 14.48
CA ALA A 107 12.71 8.89 14.80
C ALA A 107 13.39 9.44 13.52
N ARG A 108 13.94 8.55 12.68
CA ARG A 108 14.52 8.93 11.39
C ARG A 108 13.47 9.51 10.44
N MET A 109 12.28 8.90 10.39
CA MET A 109 11.18 9.42 9.57
C MET A 109 10.77 10.83 10.01
N ARG A 110 10.61 11.06 11.33
CA ARG A 110 10.29 12.39 11.87
C ARG A 110 11.37 13.42 11.53
N ALA A 111 12.63 13.06 11.68
CA ALA A 111 13.74 13.94 11.33
C ALA A 111 13.76 14.29 9.83
N ALA A 112 13.52 13.31 8.96
CA ALA A 112 13.43 13.53 7.52
C ALA A 112 12.26 14.45 7.14
N LEU A 113 11.09 14.25 7.76
CA LEU A 113 9.93 15.11 7.55
C LEU A 113 10.19 16.55 7.95
N VAL A 114 10.75 16.78 9.14
CA VAL A 114 11.08 18.14 9.62
C VAL A 114 12.10 18.81 8.70
N LYS A 115 13.09 18.07 8.20
CA LYS A 115 14.14 18.59 7.33
C LYS A 115 13.64 18.96 5.94
N TRP A 116 12.87 18.07 5.30
CA TRP A 116 12.52 18.20 3.88
C TRP A 116 11.13 18.80 3.65
N PHE A 117 10.23 18.69 4.62
CA PHE A 117 8.82 19.08 4.53
C PHE A 117 8.41 19.96 5.73
N PRO A 118 9.13 21.05 6.06
CA PRO A 118 8.93 21.77 7.32
C PRO A 118 7.52 22.38 7.48
N ARG A 119 6.82 22.66 6.37
CA ARG A 119 5.48 23.27 6.38
C ARG A 119 4.37 22.28 6.72
N ASP A 120 4.57 21.00 6.42
CA ASP A 120 3.56 19.94 6.44
C ASP A 120 4.03 18.68 7.21
N ALA A 121 5.24 18.71 7.79
CA ALA A 121 5.85 17.63 8.57
C ALA A 121 4.91 17.11 9.66
N ARG A 122 4.22 18.02 10.39
CA ARG A 122 3.26 17.66 11.44
C ARG A 122 2.09 16.85 10.89
N ARG A 123 1.52 17.28 9.76
CA ARG A 123 0.40 16.59 9.10
C ARG A 123 0.83 15.21 8.60
N ARG A 124 1.95 15.12 7.88
CA ARG A 124 2.48 13.83 7.38
C ARG A 124 2.79 12.88 8.53
N TYR A 125 3.43 13.37 9.58
CA TYR A 125 3.78 12.55 10.75
C TYR A 125 2.55 12.04 11.50
N ALA A 126 1.50 12.87 11.64
CA ALA A 126 0.24 12.44 12.22
C ALA A 126 -0.33 11.25 11.43
N LEU A 127 -0.50 11.38 10.11
CA LEU A 127 -0.99 10.30 9.24
C LEU A 127 -0.14 9.03 9.32
N LEU A 128 1.19 9.16 9.33
CA LEU A 128 2.12 8.03 9.45
C LEU A 128 1.97 7.26 10.78
N THR A 129 1.47 7.90 11.83
CA THR A 129 1.45 7.37 13.20
C THR A 129 0.04 7.17 13.76
N THR A 130 -1.01 7.51 13.00
CA THR A 130 -2.42 7.36 13.39
C THR A 130 -2.75 5.95 13.86
N HIS A 131 -2.27 4.93 13.13
CA HIS A 131 -2.57 3.54 13.45
C HIS A 131 -1.37 2.82 14.06
N ARG A 132 -1.63 2.17 15.20
CA ARG A 132 -0.63 1.37 15.91
C ARG A 132 -0.23 0.13 15.11
N LEU A 133 1.06 -0.03 14.86
CA LEU A 133 1.61 -1.21 14.21
C LEU A 133 1.52 -2.44 15.12
N PHE A 134 1.21 -3.58 14.52
CA PHE A 134 1.28 -4.88 15.17
C PHE A 134 2.13 -5.84 14.32
N ARG A 135 2.78 -6.77 15.00
CA ARG A 135 3.62 -7.79 14.38
C ARG A 135 2.77 -8.93 13.85
N VAL A 136 3.02 -9.35 12.62
CA VAL A 136 2.40 -10.53 11.99
C VAL A 136 3.47 -11.60 11.83
N PRO A 137 3.36 -12.74 12.55
CA PRO A 137 4.26 -13.87 12.36
C PRO A 137 4.09 -14.48 10.98
N THR A 138 5.21 -14.77 10.31
CA THR A 138 5.27 -15.47 9.02
C THR A 138 6.30 -16.60 9.12
N SER A 139 6.38 -17.46 8.11
CA SER A 139 7.37 -18.55 8.05
C SER A 139 8.82 -18.08 7.93
N GLY A 140 9.05 -16.83 7.50
CA GLY A 140 10.37 -16.22 7.40
C GLY A 140 10.58 -15.17 8.48
N ARG A 141 10.61 -13.90 8.08
CA ARG A 141 10.71 -12.76 9.01
C ARG A 141 9.33 -12.19 9.33
N PRO A 142 9.13 -11.67 10.55
CA PRO A 142 7.90 -10.94 10.86
C PRO A 142 7.73 -9.75 9.91
N ILE A 143 6.49 -9.51 9.52
CA ILE A 143 6.08 -8.24 8.91
C ILE A 143 5.30 -7.44 9.93
N PHE A 144 5.16 -6.14 9.68
CA PHE A 144 4.40 -5.23 10.53
C PHE A 144 3.20 -4.75 9.75
N ALA A 145 2.07 -4.63 10.41
CA ALA A 145 0.85 -4.15 9.78
C ALA A 145 0.09 -3.17 10.69
N SER A 146 -0.71 -2.32 10.08
CA SER A 146 -1.74 -1.54 10.75
C SER A 146 -3.08 -1.75 10.02
N VAL A 147 -4.19 -1.45 10.69
CA VAL A 147 -5.53 -1.61 10.12
C VAL A 147 -6.40 -0.40 10.43
N ALA A 148 -7.11 0.08 9.42
CA ALA A 148 -8.17 1.09 9.50
C ALA A 148 -9.50 0.46 9.05
N GLY A 149 -10.60 0.82 9.70
CA GLY A 149 -11.94 0.29 9.36
C GLY A 149 -12.13 -1.22 9.59
N GLY A 150 -11.27 -1.88 10.39
CA GLY A 150 -11.33 -3.33 10.60
C GLY A 150 -10.62 -3.80 11.87
N ARG A 151 -10.74 -5.10 12.18
CA ARG A 151 -10.12 -5.70 13.37
C ARG A 151 -8.74 -6.30 13.03
N ARG A 152 -7.81 -6.18 13.96
CA ARG A 152 -6.46 -6.79 13.86
C ARG A 152 -6.48 -8.28 13.54
N VAL A 153 -7.39 -9.04 14.15
CA VAL A 153 -7.50 -10.50 13.95
C VAL A 153 -7.88 -10.84 12.50
N ASP A 154 -8.78 -10.06 11.91
CA ASP A 154 -9.23 -10.25 10.52
C ASP A 154 -8.12 -9.87 9.54
N ALA A 155 -7.38 -8.79 9.83
CA ALA A 155 -6.21 -8.40 9.05
C ALA A 155 -5.14 -9.50 9.04
N ILE A 156 -4.84 -10.12 10.19
CA ILE A 156 -3.89 -11.26 10.25
C ILE A 156 -4.39 -12.44 9.43
N ALA A 157 -5.69 -12.77 9.51
CA ALA A 157 -6.28 -13.87 8.76
C ALA A 157 -6.25 -13.60 7.24
N LEU A 158 -6.55 -12.37 6.84
CA LEU A 158 -6.49 -11.89 5.46
C LEU A 158 -5.08 -12.03 4.89
N ILE A 159 -4.08 -11.48 5.58
CA ILE A 159 -2.66 -11.54 5.17
C ILE A 159 -2.22 -12.98 4.95
N ARG A 160 -2.55 -13.89 5.88
CA ARG A 160 -2.23 -15.33 5.75
C ARG A 160 -2.92 -15.95 4.54
N ARG A 161 -4.21 -15.66 4.33
CA ARG A 161 -5.01 -16.22 3.24
C ARG A 161 -4.58 -15.73 1.85
N THR A 162 -4.02 -14.53 1.76
CA THR A 162 -3.52 -13.96 0.50
C THR A 162 -2.01 -14.15 0.32
N THR A 163 -1.31 -14.82 1.25
CA THR A 163 0.11 -15.14 1.09
C THR A 163 0.24 -16.54 0.52
N VAL A 164 0.67 -16.67 -0.74
CA VAL A 164 0.85 -17.96 -1.42
C VAL A 164 2.22 -18.54 -1.11
N ARG A 165 3.27 -17.74 -1.38
CA ARG A 165 4.68 -18.13 -1.21
C ARG A 165 5.42 -17.05 -0.43
N GLY A 166 6.32 -17.49 0.45
CA GLY A 166 7.10 -16.59 1.28
C GLY A 166 6.28 -15.94 2.40
N PHE A 167 6.45 -14.63 2.60
CA PHE A 167 5.87 -13.89 3.72
C PHE A 167 5.08 -12.64 3.31
N TRP A 168 4.92 -12.39 2.01
CA TRP A 168 4.29 -11.17 1.49
C TRP A 168 2.99 -11.52 0.77
N PRO A 169 1.88 -10.78 1.01
CA PRO A 169 0.63 -11.00 0.29
C PRO A 169 0.81 -10.93 -1.23
N GLU A 170 0.24 -11.90 -1.93
CA GLU A 170 0.29 -12.02 -3.39
C GLU A 170 -0.23 -10.78 -4.13
N PRO A 171 -1.36 -10.14 -3.77
CA PRO A 171 -1.80 -8.94 -4.46
C PRO A 171 -0.81 -7.76 -4.30
N LEU A 172 -0.11 -7.65 -3.16
CA LEU A 172 0.96 -6.66 -3.00
C LEU A 172 2.22 -7.04 -3.79
N ARG A 173 2.58 -8.33 -3.84
CA ARG A 173 3.71 -8.81 -4.62
C ARG A 173 3.52 -8.52 -6.11
N LEU A 174 2.30 -8.73 -6.63
CA LEU A 174 1.95 -8.46 -8.01
C LEU A 174 1.93 -6.96 -8.31
N ALA A 175 1.31 -6.15 -7.43
CA ALA A 175 1.32 -4.70 -7.55
C ALA A 175 2.76 -4.15 -7.62
N HIS A 176 3.66 -4.66 -6.77
CA HIS A 176 5.08 -4.30 -6.79
C HIS A 176 5.74 -4.55 -8.15
N LEU A 177 5.51 -5.73 -8.72
CA LEU A 177 6.10 -6.11 -10.01
C LEU A 177 5.59 -5.22 -11.14
N ILE A 178 4.29 -4.93 -11.16
CA ILE A 178 3.65 -4.09 -12.19
C ILE A 178 4.12 -2.65 -12.06
N ALA A 179 4.10 -2.08 -10.85
CA ALA A 179 4.57 -0.71 -10.62
C ALA A 179 6.07 -0.56 -10.93
N SER A 180 6.87 -1.57 -10.60
CA SER A 180 8.29 -1.64 -10.95
C SER A 180 8.54 -1.76 -12.46
N ALA A 181 7.66 -2.44 -13.20
CA ALA A 181 7.74 -2.51 -14.67
C ALA A 181 7.42 -1.15 -15.32
N GLY A 182 6.46 -0.41 -14.75
CA GLY A 182 6.13 0.96 -15.18
C GLY A 182 7.18 2.01 -14.79
N SER A 183 8.10 1.67 -13.88
CA SER A 183 9.19 2.53 -13.47
C SER A 183 10.21 2.67 -14.60
N ARG A 184 10.48 3.91 -15.06
CA ARG A 184 11.53 4.14 -16.06
C ARG A 184 12.88 3.76 -15.47
N ARG A 185 13.35 2.53 -15.72
CA ARG A 185 14.73 2.12 -15.41
C ARG A 185 15.66 3.20 -15.91
N ALA A 186 16.53 3.72 -15.05
CA ALA A 186 17.71 4.43 -15.53
C ALA A 186 18.33 3.50 -16.57
N ARG A 187 18.28 3.90 -17.85
CA ARG A 187 19.24 3.35 -18.80
C ARG A 187 20.58 3.61 -18.13
N ALA A 188 21.31 2.54 -17.80
CA ALA A 188 22.71 2.69 -17.49
C ALA A 188 23.29 3.54 -18.62
N LYS A 189 24.01 4.61 -18.28
CA LYS A 189 24.87 5.23 -19.28
C LYS A 189 25.85 4.13 -19.68
N ASP A 190 25.73 3.67 -20.92
CA ASP A 190 26.85 3.01 -21.61
C ASP A 190 28.01 3.99 -21.74
#